data_AF-A0ABD3NH47-F1
#
_entry.id   AF-A0ABD3NH47-F1
#
_cell.length_a   1.000
_cell.length_b   1.000
_cell.length_c   1.000
_cell.angle_alpha   90.00
_cell.angle_beta   90.00
_cell.angle_gamma   90.00
#
_symmetry.space_group_name_H-M   'P 1'
#
loop_
_entity.id
_entity.type
_entity.pdbx_description
1 polymer ?
#
loop_
_entity_poly.entity_id
_entity_poly.type
_entity_poly.pdbx_seq_one_letter_code
_entity_poly.pdbx_strand_id
1 'polypeptide(L)'
;MREAELKHGRVAMLAWTGWLAADGALGPVPFRFPGEVYQEVPSSLEAHNIMVSQGSLGFMLFAIGFIEFCTSSVLVEVAKGESDRAAGDFKLDPLQFLKGKSTAEINTMKLKELQNGRAAMLAFSGVATQAALGGTEFPYLVPYPNVADFTW
;
A
#
# COMPACT_ATOMS: atom_id res chain seq x y z
N MET A 1 -15.87 11.69 0.67
CA MET A 1 -14.59 11.84 1.41
C MET A 1 -14.17 10.58 2.16
N ARG A 2 -15.01 9.99 3.03
CA ARG A 2 -14.63 8.80 3.82
C ARG A 2 -14.18 7.59 2.98
N GLU A 3 -14.85 7.33 1.86
CA GLU A 3 -14.51 6.19 1.00
C GLU A 3 -13.15 6.35 0.31
N ALA A 4 -12.81 7.56 -0.12
CA ALA A 4 -11.51 7.87 -0.67
C ALA A 4 -10.40 7.66 0.37
N GLU A 5 -10.62 8.12 1.62
CA GLU A 5 -9.67 7.92 2.72
C GLU A 5 -9.41 6.43 2.99
N LEU A 6 -10.46 5.62 3.05
CA LEU A 6 -10.32 4.17 3.27
C LEU A 6 -9.59 3.48 2.12
N LYS A 7 -9.85 3.88 0.87
CA LYS A 7 -9.12 3.34 -0.29
C LYS A 7 -7.63 3.69 -0.23
N HIS A 8 -7.29 4.97 -0.01
CA HIS A 8 -5.88 5.40 0.12
C HIS A 8 -5.19 4.70 1.29
N GLY A 9 -5.85 4.58 2.44
CA GLY A 9 -5.32 3.87 3.60
C GLY A 9 -5.04 2.39 3.33
N ARG A 10 -5.98 1.66 2.70
CA ARG A 10 -5.80 0.24 2.35
C ARG A 10 -4.67 0.02 1.35
N VAL A 11 -4.60 0.84 0.30
CA VAL A 11 -3.53 0.77 -0.70
C VAL A 11 -2.18 1.10 -0.05
N ALA A 12 -2.10 2.15 0.78
CA ALA A 12 -0.86 2.52 1.44
C ALA A 12 -0.37 1.45 2.44
N MET A 13 -1.26 0.78 3.18
CA MET A 13 -0.89 -0.33 4.07
C MET A 13 -0.24 -1.48 3.30
N LEU A 14 -0.81 -1.86 2.15
CA LEU A 14 -0.26 -2.93 1.31
C LEU A 14 1.02 -2.48 0.59
N ALA A 15 1.07 -1.23 0.11
CA ALA A 15 2.23 -0.69 -0.59
C ALA A 15 3.45 -0.60 0.34
N TRP A 16 3.28 -0.09 1.55
CA TRP A 16 4.36 0.02 2.53
C TRP A 16 4.89 -1.36 2.97
N THR A 17 4.00 -2.29 3.31
CA THR A 17 4.43 -3.65 3.69
C THR A 17 5.07 -4.42 2.54
N GLY A 18 4.53 -4.29 1.32
CA GLY A 18 5.09 -4.93 0.12
C GLY A 18 6.47 -4.40 -0.26
N TRP A 19 6.68 -3.09 -0.15
CA TRP A 19 7.99 -2.46 -0.37
C TRP A 19 9.03 -3.02 0.60
N LEU A 20 8.73 -3.03 1.90
CA LEU A 20 9.63 -3.56 2.91
C LEU A 20 9.92 -5.06 2.75
N ALA A 21 8.90 -5.84 2.34
CA ALA A 21 9.06 -7.26 2.10
C ALA A 21 10.00 -7.53 0.91
N ALA A 22 9.86 -6.78 -0.18
CA ALA A 22 10.67 -6.94 -1.39
C ALA A 22 12.14 -6.53 -1.20
N ASP A 23 12.41 -5.55 -0.33
CA ASP A 23 13.76 -5.12 0.04
C ASP A 23 14.39 -5.96 1.17
N GLY A 24 13.67 -6.94 1.72
CA GLY A 24 14.20 -7.82 2.77
C GLY A 24 14.24 -7.19 4.17
N ALA A 25 13.48 -6.13 4.43
CA ALA A 25 13.42 -5.52 5.76
C ALA A 25 12.71 -6.40 6.81
N LEU A 26 11.98 -7.44 6.39
CA LEU A 26 11.20 -8.35 7.26
C LEU A 26 11.93 -9.66 7.61
N GLY A 27 13.19 -9.84 7.20
CA GLY A 27 13.96 -11.06 7.47
C GLY A 27 15.30 -11.10 6.71
N PRO A 28 16.08 -12.19 6.83
CA PRO A 28 17.39 -12.28 6.19
C PRO A 28 17.33 -12.42 4.66
N VAL A 29 16.15 -12.67 4.09
CA VAL A 29 15.96 -12.91 2.64
C VAL A 29 14.83 -12.00 2.13
N PRO A 30 15.02 -11.29 1.00
CA PRO A 30 13.97 -10.52 0.38
C PRO A 30 12.83 -11.42 -0.13
N PHE A 31 11.59 -11.06 0.18
CA PHE A 31 10.40 -11.76 -0.30
C PHE A 31 10.13 -11.39 -1.76
N ARG A 32 10.70 -12.17 -2.68
CA ARG A 32 10.57 -11.99 -4.13
C ARG A 32 9.94 -13.23 -4.77
N PHE A 33 9.19 -13.03 -5.85
CA PHE A 33 8.60 -14.13 -6.60
C PHE A 33 9.69 -15.03 -7.22
N PRO A 34 9.40 -16.32 -7.45
CA PRO A 34 10.31 -17.19 -8.17
C PRO A 34 10.44 -16.73 -9.63
N GLY A 35 11.67 -16.63 -10.12
CA GLY A 35 12.01 -16.22 -11.49
C GLY A 35 13.11 -15.16 -11.50
N GLU A 36 14.09 -15.31 -12.40
CA GLU A 36 15.28 -14.45 -12.49
C GLU A 36 14.91 -12.96 -12.59
N VAL A 37 13.88 -12.65 -13.38
CA VAL A 37 13.41 -11.28 -13.60
C VAL A 37 12.95 -10.57 -12.31
N TYR A 38 12.48 -11.32 -11.32
CA TYR A 38 12.05 -10.77 -10.02
C TYR A 38 13.16 -10.77 -8.97
N GLN A 39 14.19 -11.61 -9.15
CA GLN A 39 15.32 -11.72 -8.22
C GLN A 39 16.42 -10.69 -8.54
N GLU A 40 16.58 -10.30 -9.79
CA GLU A 40 17.61 -9.36 -10.25
C GLU A 40 17.25 -7.88 -10.03
N VAL A 41 16.11 -7.59 -9.40
CA VAL A 41 15.68 -6.22 -9.13
C VAL A 41 16.58 -5.60 -8.04
N PRO A 42 17.28 -4.48 -8.31
CA PRO A 42 18.24 -3.91 -7.37
C PRO A 42 17.58 -3.19 -6.20
N SER A 43 16.46 -2.50 -6.42
CA SER A 43 15.70 -1.81 -5.37
C SER A 43 14.21 -1.78 -5.67
N SER A 44 13.37 -1.70 -4.64
CA SER A 44 11.92 -1.56 -4.81
C SER A 44 11.49 -0.30 -5.58
N LEU A 45 12.33 0.74 -5.63
CA LEU A 45 12.08 1.94 -6.43
C LEU A 45 12.22 1.65 -7.93
N GLU A 46 13.29 0.95 -8.32
CA GLU A 46 13.54 0.60 -9.72
C GLU A 46 12.62 -0.52 -10.21
N ALA A 47 12.09 -1.33 -9.29
CA ALA A 47 11.13 -2.40 -9.58
C ALA A 47 9.98 -1.91 -10.45
N HIS A 48 9.48 -0.68 -10.24
CA HIS A 48 8.41 -0.13 -11.06
C HIS A 48 8.78 -0.10 -12.55
N ASN A 49 9.92 0.49 -12.90
CA ASN A 49 10.29 0.68 -14.31
C ASN A 49 10.61 -0.66 -14.99
N ILE A 50 11.27 -1.57 -14.27
CA ILE A 50 11.60 -2.91 -14.77
C ILE A 50 10.33 -3.73 -14.99
N MET A 51 9.38 -3.69 -14.06
CA MET A 51 8.14 -4.47 -14.17
C MET A 51 7.15 -3.88 -15.18
N VAL A 52 7.24 -2.58 -15.48
CA VAL A 52 6.52 -1.95 -16.60
C VAL A 52 7.09 -2.43 -17.93
N SER A 53 8.41 -2.40 -18.12
CA SER A 53 9.03 -2.82 -19.38
C SER A 53 8.87 -4.33 -19.65
N GLN A 54 8.88 -5.14 -18.59
CA GLN A 54 8.57 -6.57 -18.65
C GLN A 54 7.09 -6.84 -18.98
N GLY A 55 6.18 -5.93 -18.62
CA GLY A 55 4.73 -6.06 -18.84
C GLY A 55 3.93 -6.63 -17.66
N SER A 56 4.58 -7.10 -16.58
CA SER A 56 3.90 -7.60 -15.38
C SER A 56 3.03 -6.52 -14.70
N LEU A 57 3.51 -5.27 -14.65
CA LEU A 57 2.70 -4.16 -14.15
C LEU A 57 1.56 -3.78 -15.09
N GLY A 58 1.69 -4.03 -16.39
CA GLY A 58 0.60 -3.85 -17.36
C GLY A 58 -0.55 -4.82 -17.09
N PHE A 59 -0.25 -6.08 -16.79
CA PHE A 59 -1.25 -7.06 -16.37
C PHE A 59 -1.91 -6.64 -15.04
N MET A 60 -1.12 -6.18 -14.07
CA MET A 60 -1.64 -5.71 -12.78
C MET A 60 -2.59 -4.51 -12.95
N LEU A 61 -2.26 -3.56 -13.81
CA LEU A 61 -3.12 -2.42 -14.13
C LEU A 61 -4.47 -2.88 -14.69
N PHE A 62 -4.47 -3.84 -15.61
CA PHE A 62 -5.72 -4.40 -16.15
C PHE A 62 -6.56 -5.08 -15.06
N ALA A 63 -5.93 -5.93 -14.23
CA ALA A 63 -6.62 -6.65 -13.17
C ALA A 63 -7.25 -5.70 -12.13
N ILE A 64 -6.49 -4.70 -11.66
CA ILE A 64 -6.99 -3.70 -10.70
C ILE A 64 -8.04 -2.80 -11.37
N GLY A 65 -7.82 -2.41 -12.63
CA GLY A 65 -8.77 -1.61 -13.40
C GLY A 65 -10.15 -2.29 -13.53
N PHE A 66 -10.17 -3.61 -13.73
CA PHE A 66 -11.41 -4.38 -13.76
C PHE A 66 -12.13 -4.39 -12.40
N ILE A 67 -11.39 -4.59 -11.30
CA ILE A 67 -11.96 -4.57 -9.93
C ILE A 67 -12.54 -3.19 -9.61
N GLU A 68 -11.81 -2.11 -9.93
CA GLU A 68 -12.26 -0.73 -9.75
C GLU A 68 -13.51 -0.44 -10.58
N PHE A 69 -13.57 -0.92 -11.83
CA PHE A 69 -14.75 -0.76 -12.68
C PHE A 69 -15.98 -1.45 -12.06
N CYS A 70 -15.87 -2.72 -11.66
CA CYS A 70 -16.98 -3.43 -11.05
C CYS A 70 -17.47 -2.78 -9.74
N THR A 71 -16.53 -2.31 -8.90
CA THR A 71 -16.86 -1.70 -7.60
C THR A 71 -17.36 -0.25 -7.71
N SER A 72 -17.05 0.44 -8.81
CA SER A 72 -17.50 1.82 -9.05
C SER A 72 -19.01 1.97 -9.20
N SER A 73 -19.70 0.93 -9.67
CA SER A 73 -21.17 0.91 -9.83
C SER A 73 -21.90 1.26 -8.52
N VAL A 74 -21.39 0.75 -7.39
CA VAL A 74 -21.98 0.97 -6.07
C VAL A 74 -21.83 2.42 -5.59
N LEU A 75 -20.78 3.13 -6.04
CA LEU A 75 -20.62 4.56 -5.73
C LEU A 75 -21.75 5.39 -6.32
N VAL A 76 -22.23 5.00 -7.51
CA VAL A 76 -23.32 5.69 -8.20
C VAL A 76 -24.65 5.46 -7.49
N GLU A 77 -24.90 4.23 -7.02
CA GLU A 77 -26.12 3.89 -6.26
C GLU A 77 -26.18 4.63 -4.92
N VAL A 78 -25.06 4.68 -4.18
CA VAL A 78 -24.98 5.44 -2.92
C VAL A 78 -25.14 6.95 -3.17
N ALA A 79 -24.57 7.49 -4.25
CA ALA A 79 -24.72 8.89 -4.60
C ALA A 79 -26.16 9.28 -4.97
N LYS A 80 -26.93 8.34 -5.54
CA LYS A 80 -28.36 8.51 -5.84
C LYS A 80 -29.27 8.30 -4.62
N GLY A 81 -28.73 7.84 -3.49
CA GLY A 81 -29.51 7.48 -2.31
C GLY A 81 -30.28 6.17 -2.46
N GLU A 82 -29.92 5.34 -3.44
CA GLU A 82 -30.56 4.04 -3.73
C GLU A 82 -29.97 2.91 -2.86
N SER A 83 -28.94 3.20 -2.05
CA SER A 83 -28.24 2.23 -1.23
C SER A 83 -27.85 2.82 0.14
N ASP A 84 -28.23 2.13 1.22
CA ASP A 84 -27.86 2.45 2.62
C ASP A 84 -26.47 1.92 3.02
N ARG A 85 -25.63 1.59 2.04
CA ARG A 85 -24.30 1.04 2.28
C ARG A 85 -23.39 2.07 2.94
N ALA A 86 -22.76 1.69 4.05
CA ALA A 86 -21.72 2.49 4.67
C ALA A 86 -20.49 2.62 3.75
N ALA A 87 -19.87 3.81 3.73
CA ALA A 87 -18.66 4.07 2.95
C ALA A 87 -17.55 3.05 3.27
N GLY A 88 -17.03 2.38 2.23
CA GLY A 88 -15.96 1.38 2.36
C GLY A 88 -16.37 -0.02 2.85
N ASP A 89 -17.67 -0.28 3.04
CA ASP A 89 -18.20 -1.60 3.41
C ASP A 89 -18.47 -2.49 2.17
N PHE A 90 -17.56 -3.42 1.89
CA PHE A 90 -17.68 -4.36 0.77
C PHE A 90 -18.20 -5.75 1.18
N LYS A 91 -18.67 -5.94 2.42
CA LYS A 91 -19.04 -7.26 2.98
C LYS A 91 -17.94 -8.34 2.84
N LEU A 92 -16.68 -7.89 2.82
CA LEU A 92 -15.51 -8.74 2.67
C LEU A 92 -15.03 -9.19 4.07
N ASP A 93 -15.74 -10.15 4.67
CA ASP A 93 -15.37 -10.78 5.95
C ASP A 93 -15.42 -12.32 5.84
N PRO A 94 -14.50 -12.95 5.08
CA PRO A 94 -14.47 -14.40 4.94
C PRO A 94 -14.14 -15.12 6.25
N LEU A 95 -13.43 -14.45 7.17
CA LEU A 95 -12.98 -14.99 8.46
C LEU A 95 -13.93 -14.66 9.63
N GLN A 96 -15.05 -13.97 9.35
CA GLN A 96 -16.11 -13.64 10.31
C GLN A 96 -15.61 -12.86 11.55
N PHE A 97 -14.62 -11.98 11.39
CA PHE A 97 -14.04 -11.21 12.50
C PHE A 97 -15.02 -10.23 13.16
N LEU A 98 -16.09 -9.84 12.47
CA LEU A 98 -17.08 -8.88 12.96
C LEU A 98 -18.40 -9.55 13.39
N LYS A 99 -18.55 -10.87 13.17
CA LYS A 99 -19.76 -11.60 13.51
C LYS A 99 -19.92 -11.73 15.03
N GLY A 100 -21.07 -11.32 15.56
CA GLY A 100 -21.39 -11.42 16.98
C GLY A 100 -20.76 -10.36 17.88
N LYS A 101 -20.09 -9.34 17.31
CA LYS A 101 -19.53 -8.21 18.06
C LYS A 101 -20.56 -7.11 18.27
N SER A 102 -20.43 -6.39 19.38
CA SER A 102 -21.24 -5.20 19.67
C SER A 102 -20.92 -4.05 18.71
N THR A 103 -21.86 -3.12 18.54
CA THR A 103 -21.66 -1.92 17.71
C THR A 103 -20.45 -1.10 18.16
N ALA A 104 -20.16 -1.07 19.47
CA ALA A 104 -19.01 -0.39 20.03
C ALA A 104 -17.69 -1.02 19.55
N GLU A 105 -17.57 -2.35 19.61
CA GLU A 105 -16.38 -3.07 19.17
C GLU A 105 -16.16 -2.98 17.66
N ILE A 106 -17.25 -2.98 16.87
CA ILE A 106 -17.19 -2.75 15.42
C ILE A 106 -16.61 -1.37 15.14
N ASN A 107 -17.06 -0.34 15.87
CA ASN A 107 -16.53 1.02 15.71
C ASN A 107 -15.06 1.13 16.12
N THR A 108 -14.64 0.43 17.19
CA THR A 108 -13.22 0.36 17.57
C THR A 108 -12.37 -0.28 16.46
N MET A 109 -12.85 -1.36 15.82
CA MET A 109 -12.13 -1.99 14.71
C MET A 109 -12.03 -1.08 13.48
N LYS A 110 -13.10 -0.38 13.12
CA LYS A 110 -13.09 0.64 12.04
C LYS A 110 -12.10 1.77 12.35
N LEU A 111 -12.00 2.18 13.62
CA LEU A 111 -11.06 3.21 14.05
C LEU A 111 -9.61 2.72 13.91
N LYS A 112 -9.31 1.47 14.27
CA LYS A 112 -7.98 0.86 14.07
C LYS A 112 -7.58 0.84 12.59
N GLU A 113 -8.50 0.47 11.70
CA GLU A 113 -8.26 0.52 10.25
C GLU A 113 -7.89 1.93 9.79
N LEU A 114 -8.64 2.94 10.25
CA LEU A 114 -8.37 4.35 9.89
C LEU A 114 -7.02 4.85 10.42
N GLN A 115 -6.68 4.54 11.67
CA GLN A 115 -5.42 4.98 12.27
C GLN A 115 -4.22 4.32 11.59
N ASN A 116 -4.27 3.01 11.36
CA ASN A 116 -3.22 2.30 10.65
C ASN A 116 -3.12 2.75 9.19
N GLY A 117 -4.25 2.98 8.53
CA GLY A 117 -4.28 3.53 7.16
C GLY A 117 -3.63 4.90 7.06
N ARG A 118 -3.92 5.81 8.00
CA ARG A 118 -3.29 7.15 8.05
C ARG A 118 -1.79 7.07 8.34
N ALA A 119 -1.38 6.22 9.27
CA ALA A 119 0.03 5.99 9.56
C ALA A 119 0.77 5.44 8.31
N ALA A 120 0.16 4.47 7.62
CA ALA A 120 0.74 3.88 6.42
C ALA A 120 0.83 4.88 5.25
N MET A 121 -0.15 5.77 5.08
CA MET A 121 -0.08 6.82 4.05
C MET A 121 1.15 7.71 4.24
N LEU A 122 1.45 8.11 5.48
CA LEU A 122 2.63 8.92 5.80
C LEU A 122 3.93 8.10 5.71
N ALA A 123 3.90 6.84 6.15
CA ALA A 123 5.06 5.96 6.11
C ALA A 123 5.50 5.68 4.66
N PHE A 124 4.54 5.36 3.78
CA PHE A 124 4.83 5.12 2.37
C PHE A 124 5.38 6.37 1.67
N SER A 125 4.77 7.54 1.89
CA SER A 125 5.28 8.79 1.30
C SER A 125 6.69 9.12 1.78
N GLY A 126 7.00 8.84 3.06
CA GLY A 126 8.33 9.04 3.62
C GLY A 126 9.36 8.12 2.96
N VAL A 127 9.10 6.82 2.91
CA VAL A 127 10.00 5.83 2.31
C VAL A 127 10.22 6.12 0.82
N ALA A 128 9.17 6.39 0.06
CA ALA A 128 9.28 6.71 -1.36
C ALA A 128 10.14 7.96 -1.61
N THR A 129 10.01 8.99 -0.77
CA THR A 129 10.79 10.22 -0.88
C THR A 129 12.26 9.98 -0.53
N GLN A 130 12.55 9.25 0.56
CA GLN A 130 13.92 8.95 0.96
C GLN A 130 14.63 8.04 -0.05
N ALA A 131 13.91 7.06 -0.61
CA ALA A 131 14.42 6.21 -1.67
C ALA A 131 14.79 7.00 -2.94
N ALA A 132 13.97 7.97 -3.32
CA ALA A 132 14.27 8.85 -4.45
C ALA A 132 15.49 9.76 -4.21
N LEU A 133 15.81 10.07 -2.95
CA LEU A 133 16.97 10.86 -2.55
C LEU A 133 18.27 10.04 -2.39
N GLY A 134 18.21 8.72 -2.61
CA GLY A 134 19.38 7.84 -2.59
C GLY A 134 19.50 6.92 -1.37
N GLY A 135 18.52 6.91 -0.46
CA GLY A 135 18.41 5.88 0.57
C GLY A 135 17.84 4.60 -0.04
N THR A 136 18.65 3.73 -0.64
CA THR A 136 18.16 2.60 -1.45
C THR A 136 17.86 1.32 -0.66
N GLU A 137 18.39 1.20 0.56
CA GLU A 137 18.24 0.02 1.41
C GLU A 137 17.61 0.40 2.75
N PHE A 138 16.84 -0.50 3.35
CA PHE A 138 16.29 -0.31 4.70
C PHE A 138 17.44 -0.09 5.71
N PRO A 139 17.41 0.96 6.57
CA PRO A 139 16.28 1.83 6.96
C PRO A 139 16.06 3.11 6.12
N TYR A 140 16.50 3.15 4.86
CA TYR A 140 16.33 4.22 3.88
C TYR A 140 16.90 5.56 4.35
N LEU A 141 18.06 5.52 5.03
CA LEU A 141 18.78 6.71 5.43
C LEU A 141 19.60 7.22 4.25
N VAL A 142 19.40 8.49 3.88
CA VAL A 142 20.26 9.15 2.91
C VAL A 142 21.62 9.37 3.57
N PRO A 143 22.73 8.90 2.98
CA PRO A 143 24.06 9.20 3.49
C PRO A 143 24.32 10.69 3.32
N TYR A 144 24.25 11.44 4.41
CA TYR A 144 24.76 12.81 4.43
C TYR A 144 26.30 12.74 4.36
N PRO A 145 26.97 13.58 3.55
CA PRO A 145 28.41 13.75 3.68
C PRO A 145 28.74 14.13 5.12
N ASN A 146 29.80 13.57 5.69
CA ASN A 146 30.18 13.85 7.07
C ASN A 146 30.36 15.36 7.23
N VAL A 147 29.90 15.93 8.35
CA VAL A 147 30.10 17.36 8.64
C VAL A 147 31.59 17.74 8.68
N ALA A 148 32.48 16.75 8.77
CA ALA A 148 33.94 16.88 8.68
C ALA A 148 34.47 17.07 7.25
N ASP A 149 33.68 16.79 6.20
CA ASP A 149 34.07 16.92 4.79
C ASP A 149 33.78 18.31 4.22
N PHE A 150 33.15 19.19 5.01
CA PHE A 150 32.97 20.60 4.68
C PHE A 150 34.18 21.41 5.14
N THR A 151 35.19 21.54 4.29
CA THR A 151 36.23 22.55 4.44
C THR A 151 35.70 23.89 3.92
N TRP A 152 35.28 24.78 4.81
CA TRP A 152 35.27 26.21 4.52
C TRP A 152 36.61 26.83 4.89
#